data_AF-A0A7C9VK29-F1
#
_entry.id   AF-A0A7C9VK29-F1
#
_cell.length_a   1.000
_cell.length_b   1.000
_cell.length_c   1.000
_cell.angle_alpha   90.00
_cell.angle_beta   90.00
_cell.angle_gamma   90.00
#
_symmetry.space_group_name_H-M   'P 1'
#
loop_
_entity.id
_entity.type
_entity.pdbx_description
1 polymer ?
#
loop_
_entity_poly.entity_id
_entity_poly.type
_entity_poly.pdbx_seq_one_letter_code
_entity_poly.pdbx_strand_id
1 'polypeptide(L)'
;MTTSSNNDNAFNKVAETIPFPDLARVSEMNGTMMNEIAKFNAQVSTNMQTVGKEWSEFVGMRLREDAQLFRSIHDCRSLQDLQQVYAQFWQTAFTQYGEEAQRMMKLTQGTVEDVTRNARELRDTVIHTDRAA
;
A
#
# COMPACT_ATOMS: atom_id res chain seq x y z
N MET A 1 -27.92 -47.13 -59.37
CA MET A 1 -28.47 -45.81 -58.98
C MET A 1 -27.89 -45.43 -57.63
N THR A 2 -26.99 -44.44 -57.67
CA THR A 2 -26.59 -43.47 -56.63
C THR A 2 -26.50 -43.89 -55.16
N THR A 3 -25.26 -44.07 -54.71
CA THR A 3 -24.80 -43.68 -53.36
C THR A 3 -24.92 -42.17 -53.18
N SER A 4 -25.52 -41.69 -52.09
CA SER A 4 -25.24 -40.33 -51.60
C SER A 4 -25.20 -40.34 -50.08
N SER A 5 -23.97 -40.28 -49.57
CA SER A 5 -23.66 -39.73 -48.26
C SER A 5 -24.31 -38.36 -48.13
N ASN A 6 -24.92 -38.07 -46.99
CA ASN A 6 -25.02 -36.69 -46.53
C ASN A 6 -24.61 -36.65 -45.07
N ASN A 7 -23.33 -36.32 -44.91
CA ASN A 7 -22.69 -35.90 -43.69
C ASN A 7 -23.52 -34.80 -43.01
N ASP A 8 -24.34 -35.17 -42.04
CA ASP A 8 -24.75 -34.23 -41.00
C ASP A 8 -23.50 -33.92 -40.19
N ASN A 9 -22.83 -32.87 -40.64
CA ASN A 9 -21.51 -32.42 -40.22
C ASN A 9 -21.43 -32.40 -38.69
N ALA A 10 -20.81 -33.44 -38.12
CA ALA A 10 -20.42 -33.48 -36.71
C ALA A 10 -19.61 -32.22 -36.33
N PHE A 11 -18.90 -31.62 -37.30
CA PHE A 11 -18.25 -30.32 -37.18
C PHE A 11 -19.19 -29.15 -36.88
N ASN A 12 -20.41 -29.11 -37.42
CA ASN A 12 -21.40 -28.04 -37.11
C ASN A 12 -21.98 -28.20 -35.71
N LYS A 13 -22.21 -29.43 -35.26
CA LYS A 13 -22.72 -29.72 -33.91
C LYS A 13 -21.67 -29.42 -32.83
N VAL A 14 -20.39 -29.62 -33.16
CA VAL A 14 -19.26 -29.23 -32.30
C VAL A 14 -19.10 -27.70 -32.28
N ALA A 15 -19.33 -27.00 -33.39
CA ALA A 15 -19.25 -25.53 -33.44
C ALA A 15 -20.29 -24.82 -32.55
N GLU A 16 -21.48 -25.41 -32.36
CA GLU A 16 -22.51 -24.91 -31.44
C GLU A 16 -22.19 -25.18 -29.95
N THR A 17 -21.23 -26.08 -29.66
CA THR A 17 -20.90 -26.53 -28.29
C THR A 17 -19.54 -26.01 -27.81
N ILE A 18 -18.79 -25.26 -28.62
CA ILE A 18 -17.58 -24.61 -28.15
C ILE A 18 -17.98 -23.23 -27.60
N PRO A 19 -17.92 -23.00 -26.27
CA PRO A 19 -18.18 -21.70 -25.71
C PRO A 19 -16.98 -20.83 -26.07
N PHE A 20 -17.05 -20.11 -27.19
CA PHE A 20 -16.08 -19.08 -27.47
C PHE A 20 -16.27 -17.97 -26.43
N PRO A 21 -15.24 -17.62 -25.65
CA PRO A 21 -15.33 -16.52 -24.70
C PRO A 21 -15.71 -15.25 -25.45
N ASP A 22 -16.75 -14.55 -24.98
CA ASP A 22 -17.11 -13.24 -25.52
C ASP A 22 -15.94 -12.27 -25.32
N LEU A 23 -15.21 -11.97 -26.40
CA LEU A 23 -13.99 -11.19 -26.37
C LEU A 23 -14.21 -9.75 -25.88
N ALA A 24 -15.40 -9.18 -26.12
CA ALA A 24 -15.75 -7.86 -25.61
C ALA A 24 -15.86 -7.88 -24.08
N ARG A 25 -16.50 -8.93 -23.55
CA ARG A 25 -16.61 -9.14 -22.10
C ARG A 25 -15.25 -9.44 -21.47
N VAL A 26 -14.42 -10.29 -22.08
CA VAL A 26 -13.03 -10.52 -21.61
C VAL A 26 -12.22 -9.23 -21.62
N SER A 27 -12.41 -8.36 -22.63
CA SER A 27 -11.76 -7.04 -22.70
C SER A 27 -12.24 -6.09 -21.60
N GLU A 28 -13.54 -6.06 -21.28
CA GLU A 28 -14.10 -5.26 -20.19
C GLU A 28 -13.67 -5.77 -18.80
N MET A 29 -13.61 -7.10 -18.63
CA MET A 29 -13.07 -7.74 -17.42
C MET A 29 -11.60 -7.34 -17.20
N ASN A 30 -10.80 -7.38 -18.26
CA ASN A 30 -9.40 -6.98 -18.21
C ASN A 30 -9.25 -5.48 -17.87
N GLY A 31 -10.08 -4.61 -18.48
CA GLY A 31 -10.08 -3.18 -18.19
C GLY A 31 -10.45 -2.85 -16.74
N THR A 32 -11.51 -3.47 -16.22
CA THR A 32 -11.98 -3.26 -14.84
C THR A 32 -10.94 -3.78 -13.84
N MET A 33 -10.40 -4.98 -14.06
CA MET A 33 -9.37 -5.55 -13.19
C MET A 33 -8.11 -4.69 -13.14
N MET A 34 -7.62 -4.21 -14.29
CA MET A 34 -6.43 -3.38 -14.35
C MET A 34 -6.64 -2.01 -13.66
N ASN A 35 -7.84 -1.43 -13.76
CA ASN A 35 -8.18 -0.19 -13.07
C ASN A 35 -8.19 -0.36 -11.54
N GLU A 36 -8.76 -1.44 -11.02
CA GLU A 36 -8.76 -1.70 -9.57
C GLU A 36 -7.36 -2.01 -9.03
N ILE A 37 -6.52 -2.73 -9.79
CA ILE A 37 -5.09 -2.92 -9.45
C ILE A 37 -4.35 -1.57 -9.42
N ALA A 38 -4.61 -0.69 -10.38
CA ALA A 38 -4.00 0.63 -10.42
C ALA A 38 -4.38 1.48 -9.19
N LYS A 39 -5.66 1.48 -8.81
CA LYS A 39 -6.14 2.14 -7.58
C LYS A 39 -5.48 1.56 -6.32
N PHE A 40 -5.42 0.23 -6.21
CA PHE A 40 -4.75 -0.44 -5.11
C PHE A 40 -3.28 -0.01 -5.00
N ASN A 41 -2.53 -0.05 -6.10
CA ASN A 41 -1.13 0.38 -6.13
C ASN A 41 -0.94 1.85 -5.77
N ALA A 42 -1.82 2.73 -6.27
CA ALA A 42 -1.80 4.15 -5.94
C ALA A 42 -2.04 4.38 -4.44
N GLN A 43 -2.99 3.66 -3.83
CA GLN A 43 -3.29 3.78 -2.40
C GLN A 43 -2.11 3.28 -1.54
N VAL A 44 -1.59 2.08 -1.84
CA VAL A 44 -0.44 1.52 -1.11
C VAL A 44 0.76 2.46 -1.18
N SER A 45 1.02 3.03 -2.37
CA SER A 45 2.09 4.01 -2.57
C SER A 45 1.87 5.28 -1.73
N THR A 46 0.64 5.79 -1.68
CA THR A 46 0.27 6.97 -0.88
C THR A 46 0.45 6.72 0.61
N ASN A 47 0.03 5.56 1.10
CA ASN A 47 0.18 5.20 2.51
C ASN A 47 1.67 5.05 2.88
N MET A 48 2.48 4.43 2.01
CA MET A 48 3.92 4.33 2.20
C MET A 48 4.60 5.72 2.20
N GLN A 49 4.17 6.63 1.32
CA GLN A 49 4.67 8.01 1.31
C GLN A 49 4.34 8.75 2.61
N THR A 50 3.15 8.52 3.17
CA THR A 50 2.76 9.10 4.46
C THR A 50 3.68 8.62 5.59
N VAL A 51 3.95 7.31 5.65
CA VAL A 51 4.90 6.74 6.63
C VAL A 51 6.31 7.29 6.43
N GLY A 52 6.78 7.37 5.18
CA GLY A 52 8.08 7.94 4.86
C GLY A 52 8.21 9.42 5.22
N LYS A 53 7.13 10.19 5.04
CA LYS A 53 7.06 11.59 5.43
C LYS A 53 7.22 11.75 6.95
N GLU A 54 6.39 11.05 7.74
CA GLU A 54 6.46 11.11 9.21
C GLU A 54 7.87 10.78 9.70
N TRP A 55 8.46 9.68 9.21
CA TRP A 55 9.83 9.29 9.53
C TRP A 55 10.85 10.38 9.20
N SER A 56 10.74 11.00 8.02
CA SER A 56 11.67 12.06 7.61
C SER A 56 11.55 13.33 8.46
N GLU A 57 10.33 13.68 8.86
CA GLU A 57 10.07 14.83 9.74
C GLU A 57 10.64 14.59 11.13
N PHE A 58 10.49 13.37 11.65
CA PHE A 58 11.08 12.96 12.92
C PHE A 58 12.61 13.01 12.90
N VAL A 59 13.25 12.43 11.88
CA VAL A 59 14.72 12.48 11.72
C VAL A 59 15.20 13.93 11.63
N GLY A 60 14.51 14.76 10.83
CA GLY A 60 14.84 16.18 10.70
C GLY A 60 14.68 16.96 12.02
N MET A 61 13.72 16.59 12.85
CA MET A 61 13.55 17.15 14.19
C MET A 61 14.69 16.72 15.13
N ARG A 62 15.02 15.42 15.17
CA ARG A 62 16.11 14.89 16.01
C ARG A 62 17.47 15.49 15.68
N LEU A 63 17.78 15.66 14.39
CA LEU A 63 19.03 16.31 13.96
C LEU A 63 19.13 17.77 14.41
N ARG A 64 18.00 18.50 14.47
CA ARG A 64 17.98 19.89 14.98
C ARG A 64 18.25 19.93 16.48
N GLU A 65 17.68 18.99 17.23
CA GLU A 65 17.92 18.84 18.67
C GLU A 65 19.39 18.49 18.95
N ASP A 66 20.00 17.60 18.15
CA ASP A 66 21.43 17.28 18.26
C ASP A 66 22.31 18.51 18.01
N ALA A 67 21.99 19.29 16.97
CA ALA A 67 22.69 20.54 16.69
C ALA A 67 22.52 21.56 17.82
N GLN A 68 21.34 21.63 18.44
CA GLN A 68 21.07 22.50 19.57
C GLN A 68 21.86 22.07 20.81
N LEU A 69 21.97 20.76 21.07
CA LEU A 69 22.79 20.23 22.16
C LEU A 69 24.23 20.73 22.06
N PHE A 70 24.86 20.64 20.89
CA PHE A 70 26.25 21.10 20.72
C PHE A 70 26.42 22.60 20.99
N ARG A 71 25.43 23.42 20.58
CA ARG A 71 25.44 24.85 20.90
C ARG A 71 25.32 25.09 22.41
N SER A 72 24.39 24.41 23.07
CA SER A 72 24.21 24.53 24.51
C SER A 72 25.43 24.07 25.32
N ILE A 73 26.10 22.99 24.88
CA ILE A 73 27.34 22.51 25.50
C ILE A 73 28.46 23.55 25.37
N HIS A 74 28.60 24.19 24.19
CA HIS A 74 29.62 25.22 23.96
C HIS A 74 29.47 26.42 24.91
N ASP A 75 28.25 26.73 25.31
CA ASP A 75 27.94 27.86 26.18
C ASP A 75 28.07 27.55 27.68
N CYS A 76 28.21 26.27 28.05
CA CYS A 76 28.39 25.85 29.43
C CYS A 76 29.67 26.44 30.04
N ARG A 77 29.61 26.83 31.32
CA ARG A 77 30.76 27.38 32.07
C ARG A 77 31.12 26.53 33.29
N SER A 78 30.30 25.53 33.60
CA SER A 78 30.50 24.59 34.69
C SER A 78 30.06 23.17 34.33
N LEU A 79 30.50 22.20 35.14
CA LEU A 79 30.05 20.82 35.02
C LEU A 79 28.55 20.68 35.33
N GLN A 80 28.03 21.52 36.23
CA GLN A 80 26.62 21.57 36.58
C GLN A 80 25.76 22.00 35.39
N ASP A 81 26.19 23.03 34.65
CA ASP A 81 25.49 23.45 33.42
C ASP A 81 25.44 22.31 32.40
N LEU A 82 26.58 21.63 32.21
CA LEU A 82 26.69 20.51 31.28
C LEU A 82 25.77 19.35 31.68
N GLN A 83 25.73 18.98 32.97
CA GLN A 83 24.84 17.96 33.50
C GLN A 83 23.37 18.32 33.23
N GLN A 84 23.00 19.58 33.44
CA GLN A 84 21.62 20.04 33.24
C GLN A 84 21.23 20.01 31.76
N VAL A 85 22.10 20.47 30.86
CA VAL A 85 21.88 20.41 29.41
C VAL A 85 21.70 18.97 28.94
N TYR A 86 22.55 18.03 29.39
CA TYR A 86 22.41 16.61 29.03
C TYR A 86 21.12 15.99 29.58
N ALA A 87 20.77 16.28 30.83
CA ALA A 87 19.55 15.76 31.44
C ALA A 87 18.31 16.20 30.66
N GLN A 88 18.25 17.50 30.30
CA GLN A 88 17.18 18.05 29.47
C GLN A 88 17.13 17.40 28.09
N PHE A 89 18.27 17.28 27.41
CA PHE A 89 18.33 16.66 26.10
C PHE A 89 17.81 15.22 26.11
N TRP A 90 18.27 14.39 27.06
CA TRP A 90 17.83 13.00 27.13
C TRP A 90 16.36 12.88 27.52
N GLN A 91 15.89 13.71 28.46
CA GLN A 91 14.47 13.72 28.83
C GLN A 91 13.58 14.09 27.63
N THR A 92 13.97 15.11 26.86
CA THR A 92 13.29 15.49 25.62
C THR A 92 13.35 14.36 24.59
N ALA A 93 14.51 13.74 24.39
CA ALA A 93 14.67 12.64 23.44
C ALA A 93 13.76 11.45 23.79
N PHE A 94 13.70 11.03 25.05
CA PHE A 94 12.81 9.94 25.46
C PHE A 94 11.34 10.22 25.15
N THR A 95 10.87 11.42 25.45
CA THR A 95 9.50 11.84 25.11
C THR A 95 9.28 11.81 23.60
N GLN A 96 10.19 12.43 22.84
CA GLN A 96 10.08 12.51 21.37
C GLN A 96 10.06 11.13 20.71
N TYR A 97 10.97 10.22 21.08
CA TYR A 97 10.99 8.85 20.56
C TYR A 97 9.75 8.06 20.96
N GLY A 98 9.28 8.22 22.20
CA GLY A 98 8.08 7.53 22.69
C GLY A 98 6.82 7.95 21.92
N GLU A 99 6.64 9.26 21.75
CA GLU A 99 5.51 9.80 20.98
C GLU A 99 5.59 9.40 19.50
N GLU A 100 6.79 9.43 18.91
CA GLU A 100 7.00 9.03 17.53
C GLU A 100 6.68 7.56 17.31
N ALA A 101 7.15 6.67 18.20
CA ALA A 101 6.82 5.26 18.13
C ALA A 101 5.31 5.04 18.14
N GLN A 102 4.57 5.78 18.97
CA GLN A 102 3.10 5.71 18.98
C GLN A 102 2.47 6.22 17.68
N ARG A 103 2.97 7.32 17.10
CA ARG A 103 2.48 7.84 15.81
C ARG A 103 2.74 6.86 14.68
N MET A 104 3.96 6.34 14.57
CA MET A 104 4.35 5.36 13.57
C MET A 104 3.58 4.04 13.70
N MET A 105 3.32 3.56 14.92
CA MET A 105 2.45 2.40 15.14
C MET A 105 1.03 2.64 14.61
N LYS A 106 0.43 3.79 14.91
CA LYS A 106 -0.92 4.13 14.42
C LYS A 106 -0.96 4.25 12.89
N LEU A 107 0.02 4.91 12.29
CA LEU A 107 0.12 5.05 10.83
C LEU A 107 0.29 3.69 10.14
N THR A 108 1.12 2.82 10.71
CA THR A 108 1.35 1.48 10.16
C THR A 108 0.12 0.59 10.31
N GLN A 109 -0.56 0.63 11.47
CA GLN A 109 -1.81 -0.10 11.68
C GLN A 109 -2.89 0.35 10.69
N GLY A 110 -3.11 1.65 10.56
CA GLY A 110 -4.06 2.21 9.57
C GLY A 110 -3.69 1.81 8.14
N THR A 111 -2.40 1.83 7.79
CA THR A 111 -1.93 1.38 6.48
C THR A 111 -2.28 -0.10 6.24
N VAL A 112 -2.03 -0.98 7.21
CA VAL A 112 -2.33 -2.42 7.09
C VAL A 112 -3.83 -2.68 6.99
N GLU A 113 -4.63 -1.96 7.78
CA GLU A 113 -6.09 -2.04 7.72
C GLU A 113 -6.62 -1.62 6.34
N ASP A 114 -6.10 -0.52 5.80
CA ASP A 114 -6.43 -0.02 4.46
C ASP A 114 -6.03 -1.01 3.37
N VAL A 115 -4.81 -1.55 3.42
CA VAL A 115 -4.35 -2.57 2.45
C VAL A 115 -5.24 -3.81 2.52
N THR A 116 -5.60 -4.26 3.71
CA THR A 116 -6.45 -5.44 3.92
C THR A 116 -7.86 -5.20 3.38
N ARG A 117 -8.43 -4.02 3.63
CA ARG A 117 -9.76 -3.63 3.12
C ARG A 117 -9.75 -3.58 1.59
N ASN A 118 -8.79 -2.90 1.00
CA ASN A 118 -8.70 -2.74 -0.45
C ASN A 118 -8.42 -4.08 -1.16
N ALA A 119 -7.66 -4.98 -0.53
CA ALA A 119 -7.45 -6.32 -1.07
C ALA A 119 -8.74 -7.17 -1.07
N ARG A 120 -9.64 -6.95 -0.10
CA ARG A 120 -10.98 -7.59 -0.10
C ARG A 120 -11.85 -7.01 -1.21
N GLU A 121 -11.88 -5.69 -1.37
CA GLU A 121 -12.64 -5.03 -2.43
C GLU A 121 -12.19 -5.47 -3.83
N LEU A 122 -10.87 -5.59 -4.05
CA LEU A 122 -10.32 -6.12 -5.29
C LEU A 122 -10.76 -7.58 -5.51
N ARG A 123 -10.67 -8.42 -4.47
CA ARG A 123 -11.12 -9.83 -4.53
C ARG A 123 -12.60 -9.91 -4.89
N ASP A 124 -13.45 -9.13 -4.23
CA ASP A 124 -14.90 -9.16 -4.46
C ASP A 124 -15.25 -8.72 -5.87
N THR A 125 -14.54 -7.70 -6.40
CA THR A 125 -14.69 -7.28 -7.79
C THR A 125 -14.29 -8.39 -8.76
N VAL A 126 -13.19 -9.10 -8.51
CA VAL A 126 -12.76 -10.23 -9.34
C VAL A 126 -13.77 -11.39 -9.29
N ILE A 127 -14.26 -11.77 -8.11
CA ILE A 127 -15.22 -12.87 -7.93
C ILE A 127 -16.59 -12.55 -8.55
N HIS A 128 -17.09 -11.32 -8.39
CA HIS A 128 -18.36 -10.90 -9.00
C HIS A 128 -18.29 -10.89 -10.52
N THR A 129 -17.13 -10.55 -11.08
CA THR A 129 -16.90 -10.57 -12.52
C THR A 129 -16.85 -12.00 -13.06
N ASP A 130 -16.24 -12.94 -12.32
CA ASP A 130 -16.16 -14.36 -12.67
C ASP A 130 -17.53 -15.07 -12.63
N ARG A 131 -18.44 -14.65 -11.73
CA ARG A 131 -19.81 -15.19 -11.63
C ARG A 131 -20.75 -14.68 -12.73
N ALA A 132 -20.41 -13.56 -13.37
CA ALA A 132 -21.18 -13.02 -14.48
C ALA A 132 -20.76 -13.64 -15.84
N ALA A 133 -19.56 -14.21 -15.93
CA ALA A 133 -19.05 -14.95 -17.09
C ALA A 133 -19.72 -16.33 -17.23
#